data_AF-A0A829A8B3-F1
#
_entry.id   AF-A0A829A8B3-F1
#
_cell.length_a   1.000
_cell.length_b   1.000
_cell.length_c   1.000
_cell.angle_alpha   90.00
_cell.angle_beta   90.00
_cell.angle_gamma   90.00
#
_symmetry.space_group_name_H-M   'P 1'
#
loop_
_entity.id
_entity.type
_entity.pdbx_description
1 polymer ?
#
loop_
_entity_poly.entity_id
_entity_poly.type
_entity_poly.pdbx_seq_one_letter_code
_entity_poly.pdbx_strand_id
1 'polypeptide(L)' 'MKKFIKDKEIADNKKTSGALISFSMDNADKVKKFAQIAKENGGTFHEVDMGIPEEEMFSLEVQDLDGNTLEPVWMKM' A
#
# COMPACT_ATOMS: atom_id res chain seq x y z
N MET A 1 20.36 -13.69 4.90
CA MET A 1 19.63 -12.44 4.57
C MET A 1 18.28 -12.48 5.29
N LYS A 2 17.91 -11.43 6.02
CA LYS A 2 16.58 -11.32 6.63
C LYS A 2 15.64 -10.75 5.58
N LYS A 3 14.75 -11.58 5.03
CA LYS A 3 13.72 -11.17 4.08
C LYS A 3 12.58 -10.49 4.84
N PHE A 4 12.05 -9.41 4.28
CA PHE A 4 10.79 -8.77 4.68
C PHE A 4 9.73 -9.13 3.62
N ILE A 5 8.43 -9.05 3.98
CA ILE A 5 7.25 -9.44 3.17
C ILE A 5 7.58 -10.19 1.85
N LYS A 6 7.39 -11.52 1.85
CA LYS A 6 7.80 -12.44 0.78
C LYS A 6 9.34 -12.45 0.59
N ASP A 7 9.81 -12.05 -0.58
CA ASP A 7 11.21 -12.06 -1.01
C ASP A 7 11.84 -10.65 -1.03
N LYS A 8 11.19 -9.64 -0.44
CA LYS A 8 11.76 -8.29 -0.38
C LYS A 8 12.99 -8.27 0.52
N GLU A 9 14.08 -7.68 0.00
CA GLU A 9 15.22 -7.33 0.82
C GLU A 9 14.88 -6.13 1.70
N ILE A 10 15.39 -6.13 2.93
CA ILE A 10 15.34 -4.96 3.80
C ILE A 10 16.20 -3.87 3.15
N ALA A 11 15.59 -2.71 2.90
CA ALA A 11 16.26 -1.58 2.28
C ALA A 11 17.47 -1.10 3.10
N ASP A 12 18.61 -0.91 2.44
CA ASP A 12 19.77 -0.20 2.99
C ASP A 12 19.56 1.30 2.74
N ASN A 13 19.10 2.02 3.76
CA ASN A 13 18.77 3.44 3.66
C ASN A 13 19.96 4.37 3.37
N LYS A 14 21.21 3.85 3.32
CA LYS A 14 22.38 4.59 2.82
C LYS A 14 22.61 4.41 1.32
N LYS A 15 21.98 3.42 0.70
CA LYS A 15 22.15 3.03 -0.71
C LYS A 15 20.87 3.11 -1.53
N THR A 16 19.72 3.05 -0.89
CA THR A 16 18.42 3.10 -1.55
C THR A 16 17.57 4.23 -1.00
N SER A 17 16.86 4.91 -1.90
CA SER A 17 15.82 5.89 -1.59
C SER A 17 14.48 5.35 -2.09
N GLY A 18 13.43 5.50 -1.29
CA GLY A 18 12.06 5.16 -1.68
C GLY A 18 11.21 6.42 -1.86
N ALA A 19 10.17 6.31 -2.66
CA ALA A 19 9.08 7.27 -2.73
C ALA A 19 7.77 6.55 -2.40
N LEU A 20 6.89 7.23 -1.66
CA LEU A 20 5.52 6.78 -1.43
C LEU A 20 4.60 7.70 -2.23
N ILE A 21 3.75 7.12 -3.06
CA ILE A 21 2.73 7.87 -3.81
C ILE A 21 1.38 7.56 -3.18
N SER A 22 0.76 8.57 -2.58
CA SER A 22 -0.53 8.43 -1.91
C SER A 22 -1.64 9.09 -2.73
N PHE A 23 -2.76 8.39 -2.89
CA PHE A 23 -3.92 8.83 -3.66
C PHE A 23 -5.14 8.93 -2.75
N SER A 24 -5.74 10.12 -2.64
CA SER A 24 -7.01 10.26 -1.94
C SER A 24 -8.16 9.59 -2.71
N MET A 25 -8.99 8.85 -1.98
CA MET A 25 -10.15 8.10 -2.49
C MET A 25 -11.43 8.60 -1.82
N ASP A 26 -12.57 8.41 -2.50
CA ASP A 26 -13.87 8.92 -2.02
C ASP A 26 -14.39 8.19 -0.75
N ASN A 27 -14.04 6.90 -0.59
CA ASN A 27 -14.48 6.04 0.52
C ASN A 27 -13.59 4.78 0.64
N ALA A 28 -13.74 4.05 1.75
CA ALA A 28 -13.02 2.79 2.00
C ALA A 28 -13.26 1.73 0.91
N ASP A 29 -14.46 1.65 0.32
CA ASP A 29 -14.75 0.68 -0.75
C ASP A 29 -13.92 0.96 -2.02
N LYS A 30 -13.66 2.23 -2.33
CA LYS A 30 -12.78 2.62 -3.45
C LYS A 30 -11.34 2.20 -3.20
N VAL A 31 -10.84 2.32 -1.97
CA VAL A 31 -9.52 1.83 -1.57
C VAL A 31 -9.42 0.32 -1.77
N LYS A 32 -10.39 -0.45 -1.25
CA LYS A 32 -10.46 -1.92 -1.41
C LYS A 32 -10.53 -2.33 -2.88
N LYS A 33 -11.35 -1.64 -3.67
CA LYS A 33 -11.49 -1.90 -5.11
C LYS A 33 -10.20 -1.61 -5.87
N PHE A 34 -9.49 -0.53 -5.56
CA PHE A 34 -8.20 -0.21 -6.16
C PHE A 34 -7.20 -1.36 -5.93
N ALA A 35 -7.08 -1.82 -4.69
CA ALA A 35 -6.18 -2.90 -4.31
C ALA A 35 -6.54 -4.23 -5.01
N GLN A 36 -7.83 -4.55 -5.10
CA GLN A 36 -8.31 -5.75 -5.78
C GLN A 36 -7.98 -5.72 -7.28
N ILE A 37 -8.18 -4.58 -7.95
CA ILE A 37 -7.81 -4.40 -9.36
C ILE A 37 -6.30 -4.59 -9.54
N ALA A 38 -5.48 -4.02 -8.66
CA ALA A 38 -4.03 -4.20 -8.73
C ALA A 38 -3.64 -5.69 -8.64
N LYS A 39 -4.23 -6.43 -7.69
CA LYS A 39 -4.01 -7.88 -7.54
C LYS A 39 -4.42 -8.69 -8.78
N GLU A 40 -5.57 -8.36 -9.37
CA GLU A 40 -6.06 -9.00 -10.61
C GLU A 40 -5.15 -8.74 -11.81
N ASN A 41 -4.36 -7.66 -11.78
CA ASN A 41 -3.42 -7.27 -12.84
C ASN A 41 -1.95 -7.59 -12.49
N GLY A 42 -1.71 -8.49 -11.53
CA GLY A 42 -0.39 -9.02 -11.20
C GLY A 42 0.37 -8.28 -10.09
N GLY A 43 -0.21 -7.19 -9.56
CA GLY A 43 0.28 -6.53 -8.36
C GLY A 43 -0.03 -7.32 -7.08
N THR A 44 0.28 -6.71 -5.93
CA THR A 44 -0.07 -7.25 -4.62
C THR A 44 -0.49 -6.09 -3.71
N PHE A 45 -1.14 -6.39 -2.60
CA PHE A 45 -1.40 -5.38 -1.59
C PHE A 45 -1.35 -6.00 -0.20
N HIS A 46 -1.20 -5.15 0.81
CA HIS A 46 -1.35 -5.51 2.20
C HIS A 46 -1.94 -4.34 2.98
N GLU A 47 -2.61 -4.69 4.07
CA GLU A 47 -3.11 -3.71 5.03
C GLU A 47 -1.98 -3.34 6.00
N VAL A 48 -1.91 -2.05 6.33
CA VAL A 48 -1.02 -1.54 7.36
C VAL A 48 -1.89 -1.14 8.53
N ASP A 49 -1.69 -1.80 9.68
CA ASP A 49 -2.38 -1.43 10.91
C ASP A 49 -1.82 -0.09 11.42
N MET A 50 -2.64 0.95 11.26
CA MET A 50 -2.33 2.31 11.69
C MET A 50 -2.89 2.64 13.08
N GLY A 51 -3.58 1.69 13.74
CA GLY A 51 -4.28 1.92 15.01
C GLY A 51 -5.48 2.87 14.91
N ILE A 52 -5.95 3.15 13.68
CA ILE A 52 -7.10 4.02 13.40
C ILE A 52 -8.25 3.12 12.92
N PRO A 53 -9.48 3.25 13.48
CA PRO A 53 -10.62 2.49 13.02
C PRO A 53 -10.91 2.71 11.53
N GLU A 54 -11.31 1.64 10.84
CA GLU A 54 -11.62 1.70 9.40
C GLU A 54 -12.68 2.76 9.09
N GLU A 55 -13.62 3.00 10.00
CA GLU A 55 -14.70 3.98 9.84
C GLU A 55 -14.23 5.44 9.85
N GLU A 56 -13.01 5.70 10.33
CA GLU A 56 -12.39 7.03 10.40
C GLU A 56 -11.33 7.20 9.30
N MET A 57 -10.58 6.15 8.99
CA MET A 57 -9.57 6.12 7.94
C MET A 57 -9.33 4.71 7.45
N PHE A 58 -9.15 4.54 6.15
CA PHE A 58 -8.76 3.26 5.57
C PHE A 58 -7.72 3.45 4.47
N SER A 59 -6.61 2.72 4.56
CA SER A 59 -5.50 2.77 3.62
C SER A 59 -4.99 1.35 3.35
N LEU A 60 -4.45 1.13 2.16
CA LEU A 60 -3.77 -0.11 1.80
C LEU A 60 -2.44 0.23 1.12
N GLU A 61 -1.39 -0.55 1.39
CA GLU A 61 -0.17 -0.49 0.61
C GLU A 61 -0.27 -1.44 -0.58
N VAL A 62 -0.41 -0.86 -1.77
CA VAL A 62 -0.50 -1.56 -3.04
C VAL A 62 0.86 -1.51 -3.73
N GLN A 63 1.31 -2.66 -4.23
CA GLN A 63 2.56 -2.77 -4.97
C GLN A 63 2.27 -3.04 -6.45
N ASP A 64 2.88 -2.23 -7.32
CA ASP A 64 2.86 -2.45 -8.76
C ASP A 64 3.90 -3.51 -9.20
N LEU A 65 3.99 -3.73 -10.52
CA LEU A 65 4.88 -4.74 -11.11
C LEU A 65 6.37 -4.35 -11.03
N ASP A 66 6.67 -3.04 -10.95
CA ASP A 66 8.03 -2.51 -10.81
C ASP A 66 8.49 -2.49 -9.34
N GLY A 67 7.56 -2.76 -8.45
CA GLY A 67 7.79 -2.85 -7.02
C GLY A 67 7.58 -1.55 -6.25
N ASN A 68 7.06 -0.50 -6.90
CA ASN A 68 6.71 0.76 -6.24
C ASN A 68 5.54 0.56 -5.27
N THR A 69 5.53 1.32 -4.18
CA THR A 69 4.40 1.36 -3.26
C THR A 69 3.48 2.53 -3.60
N LEU A 70 2.22 2.19 -3.86
CA LEU A 70 1.09 3.07 -4.11
C LEU A 70 0.14 2.95 -2.92
N GLU A 71 -0.29 4.08 -2.36
CA GLU A 71 -1.15 4.12 -1.18
C GLU A 71 -2.49 4.78 -1.53
N PRO A 72 -3.52 4.02 -1.96
CA PRO A 72 -4.89 4.50 -1.94
C PRO A 72 -5.34 4.72 -0.47
N VAL A 73 -5.77 5.93 -0.16
CA VAL A 73 -6.20 6.31 1.19
C VAL A 73 -7.55 7.02 1.14
N TRP A 74 -8.46 6.62 2.04
CA TRP A 74 -9.65 7.38 2.36
C TRP A 74 -9.61 7.82 3.82
N MET A 75 -10.05 9.05 4.06
CA MET A 75 -10.25 9.60 5.39
C MET A 75 -11.66 10.16 5.47
N LYS A 76 -12.32 9.95 6.60
CA LYS A 76 -13.57 10.62 6.92
C LYS A 76 -13.33 12.13 6.97
N MET A 77 -14.16 12.89 6.25
CA MET A 77 -14.14 14.36 6.28
C MET A 77 -14.85 14.91 7.50
#